data_AF-A0A0K9GEJ0-F1
#
_entry.id   AF-A0A0K9GEJ0-F1
#
_cell.length_a   1.000
_cell.length_b   1.000
_cell.length_c   1.000
_cell.angle_alpha   90.00
_cell.angle_beta   90.00
_cell.angle_gamma   90.00
#
_symmetry.space_group_name_H-M   'P 1'
#
loop_
_entity.id
_entity.type
_entity.pdbx_description
1 polymer ?
#
loop_
_entity_poly.entity_id
_entity_poly.type
_entity_poly.pdbx_seq_one_letter_code
_entity_poly.pdbx_strand_id
1 'polypeptide(L)'
;MTKIPTESKSYWTDYIDRKESPVYQQAVKDEETEIVIIGAGIVGVLSAYELAKRGRKVILLEADRILYGTTGHTTAKISAQHGLFYDELIKKHGEETARLYYQANMDGVNYLKNIVHTEDIACDFSEQTAYTYATTDEYADKIKAEFKAYEKLGIDGAFHTELPLPFPIKSAVSMNGQAQFHPLKLLSNLFVSFEQMGGIIYERSPVKDIKEDDSGHHAVLENGHQISGKAIIIATHYPFYDMKGLYFSRLHPLRSYIIAAATEENIPDGMYISADKPTRSLRYTDYNGQKLLLIGGESHKTGQSEDEQAYFTALQDFTDNYYTVKEYPYRWSAQDLVTLDKIPYIGAYSDSKNHLYVATGFAKWGMSNGAAAALILSDLITGKENPYADLFSPSRSETNLASVSTFIKENSNVAKELIKGKINPNEVDLDELKPEEGGHVKFKGKKAGAYRDKDGNLCILDTTCTHLGCEVRWNSGERSWDCPCHGSRFDTNGEVIEGPAVSPLKKLNE
;
A
#
# COMPACT_ATOMS: atom_id res chain seq x y z
N MET A 1 30.40 5.25 -12.24
CA MET A 1 29.38 5.16 -11.19
C MET A 1 28.30 4.23 -11.67
N THR A 2 27.93 3.27 -10.84
CA THR A 2 26.78 2.38 -11.06
C THR A 2 25.52 3.24 -11.12
N LYS A 3 24.62 3.01 -12.09
CA LYS A 3 23.37 3.76 -12.21
C LYS A 3 22.20 2.87 -11.80
N ILE A 4 21.20 3.46 -11.15
CA ILE A 4 19.91 2.82 -10.98
C ILE A 4 19.27 2.51 -12.35
N PRO A 5 18.45 1.44 -12.46
CA PRO A 5 17.68 1.18 -13.67
C PRO A 5 16.76 2.35 -14.03
N THR A 6 16.28 2.42 -15.27
CA THR A 6 15.25 3.41 -15.68
C THR A 6 13.84 2.84 -15.64
N GLU A 7 13.70 1.52 -15.69
CA GLU A 7 12.41 0.85 -15.54
C GLU A 7 12.12 0.61 -14.06
N SER A 8 10.87 0.80 -13.65
CA SER A 8 10.40 0.44 -12.32
C SER A 8 10.19 -1.07 -12.30
N LYS A 9 10.95 -1.78 -11.45
CA LYS A 9 10.81 -3.22 -11.24
C LYS A 9 11.04 -3.53 -9.77
N SER A 10 10.01 -4.08 -9.13
CA SER A 10 10.09 -4.54 -7.75
C SER A 10 10.85 -5.85 -7.63
N TYR A 11 11.70 -5.95 -6.61
CA TYR A 11 12.36 -7.21 -6.26
C TYR A 11 11.33 -8.31 -5.94
N TRP A 12 10.19 -7.95 -5.35
CA TRP A 12 9.18 -8.93 -4.93
C TRP A 12 8.42 -9.52 -6.11
N THR A 13 7.98 -8.71 -7.07
CA THR A 13 7.19 -9.18 -8.22
C THR A 13 8.04 -9.97 -9.21
N ASP A 14 9.34 -9.68 -9.28
CA ASP A 14 10.30 -10.46 -10.06
C ASP A 14 10.32 -11.95 -9.66
N TYR A 15 10.04 -12.28 -8.39
CA TYR A 15 9.83 -13.68 -7.96
C TYR A 15 8.62 -14.32 -8.66
N ILE A 16 7.49 -13.62 -8.71
CA ILE A 16 6.25 -14.10 -9.33
C ILE A 16 6.36 -14.14 -10.86
N ASP A 17 7.17 -13.28 -11.46
CA ASP A 17 7.45 -13.30 -12.91
C ASP A 17 8.36 -14.44 -13.33
N ARG A 18 9.40 -14.72 -12.54
CA ARG A 18 10.34 -15.82 -12.83
C ARG A 18 9.74 -17.19 -12.55
N LYS A 19 8.89 -17.27 -11.53
CA LYS A 19 8.15 -18.48 -11.21
C LYS A 19 6.99 -18.56 -12.20
N GLU A 20 6.77 -19.69 -12.84
CA GLU A 20 5.50 -19.99 -13.53
C GLU A 20 4.38 -20.13 -12.49
N SER A 21 4.04 -19.01 -11.83
CA SER A 21 3.03 -18.95 -10.80
C SER A 21 1.68 -19.37 -11.40
N PRO A 22 0.79 -20.00 -10.62
CA PRO A 22 -0.53 -20.37 -11.11
C PRO A 22 -1.23 -19.16 -11.70
N VAL A 23 -1.67 -19.29 -12.96
CA VAL A 23 -2.52 -18.30 -13.61
C VAL A 23 -3.96 -18.74 -13.35
N TYR A 24 -4.71 -17.91 -12.63
CA TYR A 24 -6.10 -18.20 -12.32
C TYR A 24 -6.99 -17.77 -13.47
N GLN A 25 -8.13 -18.42 -13.63
CA GLN A 25 -9.07 -18.08 -14.69
C GLN A 25 -9.78 -16.75 -14.39
N GLN A 26 -10.36 -16.16 -15.43
CA GLN A 26 -11.32 -15.08 -15.25
C GLN A 26 -12.67 -15.65 -14.82
N ALA A 27 -13.39 -14.96 -13.94
CA ALA A 27 -14.78 -15.25 -13.64
C ALA A 27 -15.65 -14.87 -14.86
N VAL A 28 -16.22 -15.88 -15.53
CA VAL A 28 -16.96 -15.72 -16.81
C VAL A 28 -18.41 -16.23 -16.72
N LYS A 29 -18.93 -16.37 -15.51
CA LYS A 29 -20.31 -16.77 -15.24
C LYS A 29 -20.71 -16.29 -13.85
N ASP A 30 -22.00 -16.30 -13.60
CA ASP A 30 -22.53 -15.99 -12.27
C ASP A 30 -22.26 -17.15 -11.31
N GLU A 31 -21.84 -16.83 -10.08
CA GLU A 31 -21.61 -17.81 -9.02
C GLU A 31 -22.08 -17.30 -7.66
N GLU A 32 -22.33 -18.22 -6.74
CA GLU A 32 -22.71 -17.93 -5.36
C GLU A 32 -21.72 -18.57 -4.39
N THR A 33 -21.42 -17.87 -3.32
CA THR A 33 -20.58 -18.34 -2.22
C THR A 33 -21.08 -17.78 -0.89
N GLU A 34 -20.43 -18.14 0.23
CA GLU A 34 -20.75 -17.48 1.49
C GLU A 34 -20.09 -16.11 1.60
N ILE A 35 -18.84 -15.99 1.17
CA ILE A 35 -18.04 -14.78 1.32
C ILE A 35 -17.32 -14.46 0.00
N VAL A 36 -17.49 -13.24 -0.49
CA VAL A 36 -16.69 -12.71 -1.62
C VAL A 36 -15.63 -11.77 -1.05
N ILE A 37 -14.38 -11.94 -1.47
CA ILE A 37 -13.28 -11.04 -1.11
C ILE A 37 -12.78 -10.39 -2.39
N ILE A 38 -12.67 -9.06 -2.40
CA ILE A 38 -12.28 -8.28 -3.56
C ILE A 38 -10.91 -7.66 -3.29
N GLY A 39 -9.92 -8.04 -4.09
CA GLY A 39 -8.51 -7.67 -4.00
C GLY A 39 -7.66 -8.78 -3.38
N ALA A 40 -6.71 -9.31 -4.15
CA ALA A 40 -5.79 -10.37 -3.75
C ALA A 40 -4.42 -9.83 -3.29
N GLY A 41 -4.45 -8.70 -2.56
CA GLY A 41 -3.32 -8.23 -1.76
C GLY A 41 -3.27 -8.91 -0.39
N ILE A 42 -2.31 -8.51 0.47
CA ILE A 42 -2.08 -9.15 1.78
C ILE A 42 -3.35 -9.31 2.63
N VAL A 43 -4.22 -8.29 2.69
CA VAL A 43 -5.49 -8.36 3.44
C VAL A 43 -6.39 -9.45 2.87
N GLY A 44 -6.61 -9.44 1.55
CA GLY A 44 -7.53 -10.37 0.91
C GLY A 44 -7.05 -11.81 1.01
N VAL A 45 -5.76 -12.05 0.80
CA VAL A 45 -5.16 -13.40 0.93
C VAL A 45 -5.25 -13.91 2.36
N LEU A 46 -4.85 -13.11 3.35
CA LEU A 46 -4.88 -13.54 4.75
C LEU A 46 -6.32 -13.73 5.25
N SER A 47 -7.26 -12.91 4.80
CA SER A 47 -8.68 -13.06 5.13
C SER A 47 -9.28 -14.32 4.48
N ALA A 48 -8.95 -14.58 3.21
CA ALA A 48 -9.38 -15.77 2.48
C ALA A 48 -8.88 -17.05 3.16
N TYR A 49 -7.58 -17.09 3.48
CA TYR A 49 -6.96 -18.20 4.20
C TYR A 49 -7.60 -18.43 5.58
N GLU A 50 -7.76 -17.37 6.39
CA GLU A 50 -8.32 -17.48 7.75
C GLU A 50 -9.79 -17.92 7.74
N LEU A 51 -10.60 -17.38 6.82
CA LEU A 51 -12.00 -17.76 6.68
C LEU A 51 -12.17 -19.19 6.15
N ALA A 52 -11.36 -19.60 5.17
CA ALA A 52 -11.36 -20.99 4.68
C ALA A 52 -10.94 -21.98 5.77
N LYS A 53 -9.94 -21.62 6.58
CA LYS A 53 -9.50 -22.40 7.75
C LYS A 53 -10.62 -22.57 8.80
N ARG A 54 -11.53 -21.60 8.88
CA ARG A 54 -12.76 -21.66 9.69
C ARG A 54 -13.92 -22.39 8.99
N GLY A 55 -13.67 -23.07 7.88
CA GLY A 55 -14.65 -23.87 7.14
C GLY A 55 -15.67 -23.05 6.34
N ARG A 56 -15.37 -21.78 6.04
CA ARG A 56 -16.25 -20.92 5.24
C ARG A 56 -15.96 -21.11 3.74
N LYS A 57 -16.99 -20.99 2.90
CA LYS A 57 -16.81 -20.96 1.44
C LYS A 57 -16.46 -19.55 0.99
N VAL A 58 -15.36 -19.40 0.28
CA VAL A 58 -14.80 -18.10 -0.09
C VAL A 58 -14.44 -18.07 -1.57
N ILE A 59 -14.84 -17.01 -2.26
CA ILE A 59 -14.33 -16.65 -3.59
C ILE A 59 -13.49 -15.38 -3.46
N LEU A 60 -12.25 -15.43 -3.94
CA LEU A 60 -11.32 -14.30 -4.00
C LEU A 60 -11.24 -13.77 -5.43
N LEU A 61 -11.50 -12.49 -5.62
CA LEU A 61 -11.49 -11.79 -6.91
C LEU A 61 -10.32 -10.82 -6.97
N GLU A 62 -9.52 -10.89 -8.03
CA GLU A 62 -8.47 -9.93 -8.36
C GLU A 62 -8.75 -9.27 -9.71
N ALA A 63 -8.59 -7.95 -9.77
CA ALA A 63 -8.88 -7.15 -10.95
C ALA A 63 -7.85 -7.38 -12.07
N ASP A 64 -6.58 -7.61 -11.70
CA ASP A 64 -5.49 -7.88 -12.63
C ASP A 64 -4.79 -9.20 -12.25
N ARG A 65 -3.54 -9.13 -11.78
CA ARG A 65 -2.74 -10.26 -11.31
C ARG A 65 -2.61 -10.27 -9.80
N ILE A 66 -2.67 -11.45 -9.19
CA ILE A 66 -2.53 -11.60 -7.74
C ILE A 66 -1.23 -10.97 -7.22
N LEU A 67 -1.31 -10.35 -6.04
CA LEU A 67 -0.17 -9.76 -5.32
C LEU A 67 0.60 -8.63 -6.04
N TYR A 68 0.14 -8.17 -7.22
CA TYR A 68 0.87 -7.20 -8.04
C TYR A 68 0.72 -5.72 -7.59
N GLY A 69 -0.29 -5.41 -6.78
CA GLY A 69 -0.48 -4.05 -6.24
C GLY A 69 0.55 -3.66 -5.17
N THR A 70 0.15 -2.84 -4.19
CA THR A 70 1.04 -2.35 -3.10
C THR A 70 1.75 -3.47 -2.33
N THR A 71 1.13 -4.66 -2.22
CA THR A 71 1.77 -5.82 -1.56
C THR A 71 3.04 -6.26 -2.28
N GLY A 72 3.05 -6.23 -3.61
CA GLY A 72 4.22 -6.51 -4.44
C GLY A 72 5.22 -5.36 -4.53
N HIS A 73 4.93 -4.21 -3.92
CA HIS A 73 5.73 -2.98 -4.02
C HIS A 73 6.14 -2.41 -2.64
N THR A 74 6.00 -3.20 -1.58
CA THR A 74 6.33 -2.79 -0.20
C THR A 74 7.84 -2.72 0.07
N THR A 75 8.23 -2.35 1.30
CA THR A 75 9.55 -2.69 1.87
C THR A 75 9.52 -3.96 2.72
N ALA A 76 8.34 -4.55 2.96
CA ALA A 76 8.14 -5.84 3.64
C ALA A 76 8.61 -5.90 5.11
N LYS A 77 8.40 -4.81 5.86
CA LYS A 77 8.59 -4.80 7.32
C LYS A 77 7.32 -5.30 8.01
N ILE A 78 7.41 -6.37 8.79
CA ILE A 78 6.37 -6.80 9.73
C ILE A 78 6.70 -6.16 11.08
N SER A 79 6.03 -5.06 11.41
CA SER A 79 6.39 -4.25 12.57
C SER A 79 5.16 -3.63 13.22
N ALA A 80 5.13 -3.55 14.54
CA ALA A 80 4.24 -2.68 15.32
C ALA A 80 4.91 -1.32 15.65
N GLN A 81 6.20 -1.15 15.36
CA GLN A 81 6.87 0.14 15.45
C GLN A 81 6.60 0.97 14.18
N HIS A 82 5.62 1.87 14.28
CA HIS A 82 5.13 2.67 13.15
C HIS A 82 5.76 4.07 13.07
N GLY A 83 7.07 4.15 13.30
CA GLY A 83 7.80 5.42 13.42
C GLY A 83 7.59 6.07 14.79
N LEU A 84 7.37 7.39 14.79
CA LEU A 84 6.98 8.16 15.98
C LEU A 84 5.45 8.24 16.05
N PHE A 85 4.80 7.29 16.72
CA PHE A 85 3.35 7.18 16.67
C PHE A 85 2.68 7.04 18.03
N TYR A 86 3.29 6.34 18.99
CA TYR A 86 2.66 6.04 20.27
C TYR A 86 2.52 7.26 21.17
N ASP A 87 3.48 8.20 21.18
CA ASP A 87 3.32 9.47 21.91
C ASP A 87 2.18 10.31 21.33
N GLU A 88 2.07 10.38 20.00
CA GLU A 88 0.98 11.08 19.31
C GLU A 88 -0.37 10.40 19.61
N LEU A 89 -0.42 9.08 19.55
CA LEU A 89 -1.62 8.28 19.75
C LEU A 89 -2.16 8.42 21.18
N ILE A 90 -1.28 8.36 22.20
CA ILE A 90 -1.65 8.61 23.60
C ILE A 90 -2.24 10.01 23.77
N LYS A 91 -1.59 11.04 23.19
CA LYS A 91 -2.06 12.44 23.31
C LYS A 91 -3.43 12.67 22.67
N LYS A 92 -3.72 12.00 21.57
CA LYS A 92 -4.95 12.20 20.79
C LYS A 92 -6.11 11.30 21.22
N HIS A 93 -5.82 10.05 21.56
CA HIS A 93 -6.84 9.00 21.76
C HIS A 93 -6.76 8.32 23.12
N GLY A 94 -5.79 8.70 23.96
CA GLY A 94 -5.59 8.11 25.28
C GLY A 94 -4.73 6.85 25.27
N GLU A 95 -4.29 6.46 26.46
CA GLU A 95 -3.36 5.35 26.66
C GLU A 95 -3.95 3.99 26.26
N GLU A 96 -5.22 3.74 26.58
CA GLU A 96 -5.88 2.47 26.27
C GLU A 96 -5.99 2.23 24.76
N THR A 97 -6.37 3.26 24.00
CA THR A 97 -6.38 3.20 22.54
C THR A 97 -4.99 2.87 21.99
N ALA A 98 -3.95 3.51 22.51
CA ALA A 98 -2.58 3.26 22.08
C ALA A 98 -2.11 1.83 22.41
N ARG A 99 -2.52 1.31 23.57
CA ARG A 99 -2.28 -0.07 24.01
C ARG A 99 -2.95 -1.09 23.10
N LEU A 100 -4.24 -0.90 22.80
CA LEU A 100 -4.98 -1.79 21.91
C LEU A 100 -4.41 -1.76 20.48
N TYR A 101 -3.98 -0.59 19.99
CA TYR A 101 -3.32 -0.49 18.70
C TYR A 101 -2.00 -1.25 18.64
N TYR A 102 -1.16 -1.11 19.68
CA TYR A 102 0.08 -1.88 19.80
C TYR A 102 -0.20 -3.38 19.81
N GLN A 103 -1.14 -3.83 20.65
CA GLN A 103 -1.47 -5.24 20.78
C GLN A 103 -2.02 -5.82 19.48
N ALA A 104 -2.94 -5.13 18.79
CA ALA A 104 -3.48 -5.58 17.51
C ALA A 104 -2.38 -5.80 16.46
N ASN A 105 -1.39 -4.90 16.41
CA ASN A 105 -0.28 -5.03 15.47
C ASN A 105 0.71 -6.14 15.87
N MET A 106 0.98 -6.32 17.16
CA MET A 106 1.77 -7.46 17.63
C MET A 106 1.06 -8.80 17.40
N ASP A 107 -0.26 -8.85 17.54
CA ASP A 107 -1.05 -10.02 17.18
C ASP A 107 -0.95 -10.30 15.68
N GLY A 108 -0.96 -9.26 14.83
CA GLY A 108 -0.69 -9.38 13.40
C GLY A 108 0.72 -9.92 13.10
N VAL A 109 1.75 -9.43 13.79
CA VAL A 109 3.13 -9.93 13.69
C VAL A 109 3.20 -11.42 14.05
N ASN A 110 2.61 -11.78 15.19
CA ASN A 110 2.59 -13.16 15.69
C ASN A 110 1.76 -14.09 14.79
N TYR A 111 0.67 -13.59 14.21
CA TYR A 111 -0.14 -14.36 13.27
C TYR A 111 0.65 -14.74 12.01
N LEU A 112 1.38 -13.79 11.41
CA LEU A 112 2.25 -14.07 10.27
C LEU A 112 3.36 -15.06 10.63
N LYS A 113 4.01 -14.88 11.80
CA LYS A 113 5.01 -15.82 12.32
C LYS A 113 4.43 -17.24 12.45
N ASN A 114 3.23 -17.36 13.02
CA ASN A 114 2.56 -18.64 13.19
C ASN A 114 2.18 -19.29 11.86
N ILE A 115 1.73 -18.52 10.87
CA ILE A 115 1.47 -19.04 9.52
C ILE A 115 2.74 -19.62 8.93
N VAL A 116 3.85 -18.87 8.95
CA VAL A 116 5.13 -19.31 8.39
C VAL A 116 5.54 -20.66 8.97
N HIS A 117 5.40 -20.84 10.29
CA HIS A 117 5.73 -22.09 10.96
C HIS A 117 4.72 -23.22 10.71
N THR A 118 3.42 -22.92 10.73
CA THR A 118 2.36 -23.94 10.61
C THR A 118 2.26 -24.50 9.20
N GLU A 119 2.41 -23.64 8.20
CA GLU A 119 2.35 -23.99 6.77
C GLU A 119 3.74 -24.39 6.21
N ASP A 120 4.80 -24.33 7.03
CA ASP A 120 6.18 -24.65 6.66
C ASP A 120 6.66 -23.91 5.38
N ILE A 121 6.44 -22.58 5.35
CA ILE A 121 6.70 -21.77 4.15
C ILE A 121 8.09 -21.13 4.21
N ALA A 122 8.95 -21.51 3.26
CA ALA A 122 10.25 -20.87 3.03
C ALA A 122 10.09 -19.48 2.37
N CYS A 123 9.79 -18.45 3.17
CA CYS A 123 9.61 -17.07 2.70
C CYS A 123 10.65 -16.08 3.24
N ASP A 124 11.87 -16.56 3.50
CA ASP A 124 12.98 -15.76 4.03
C ASP A 124 12.62 -15.01 5.33
N PHE A 125 11.74 -15.60 6.14
CA PHE A 125 11.30 -15.01 7.39
C PHE A 125 12.48 -14.92 8.37
N SER A 126 12.65 -13.75 8.96
CA SER A 126 13.68 -13.51 9.97
C SER A 126 13.15 -12.55 11.01
N GLU A 127 13.25 -12.94 12.28
CA GLU A 127 12.99 -12.04 13.40
C GLU A 127 14.07 -10.96 13.46
N GLN A 128 13.64 -9.73 13.71
CA GLN A 128 14.46 -8.53 13.67
C GLN A 128 14.04 -7.56 14.77
N THR A 129 14.96 -6.70 15.16
CA THR A 129 14.64 -5.49 15.93
C THR A 129 14.29 -4.37 14.96
N ALA A 130 13.17 -3.67 15.18
CA ALA A 130 12.85 -2.44 14.47
C ALA A 130 13.46 -1.24 15.20
N TYR A 131 13.96 -0.25 14.45
CA TYR A 131 14.51 0.99 14.97
C TYR A 131 13.89 2.20 14.29
N THR A 132 13.42 3.15 15.09
CA THR A 132 13.14 4.51 14.66
C THR A 132 14.26 5.41 15.15
N TYR A 133 14.96 6.10 14.26
CA TYR A 133 16.16 6.87 14.61
C TYR A 133 16.07 8.34 14.21
N ALA A 134 16.88 9.19 14.84
CA ALA A 134 17.03 10.59 14.51
C ALA A 134 18.51 10.93 14.27
N THR A 135 18.78 11.74 13.24
CA THR A 135 20.12 12.29 12.95
C THR A 135 20.24 13.78 13.29
N THR A 136 19.12 14.46 13.55
CA THR A 136 19.07 15.86 13.98
C THR A 136 18.62 16.01 15.44
N ASP A 137 19.00 17.13 16.07
CA ASP A 137 18.61 17.42 17.45
C ASP A 137 17.09 17.64 17.60
N GLU A 138 16.43 18.22 16.58
CA GLU A 138 14.97 18.43 16.56
C GLU A 138 14.21 17.10 16.72
N TYR A 139 14.61 16.07 15.96
CA TYR A 139 13.94 14.77 16.01
C TYR A 139 14.41 13.91 17.18
N ALA A 140 15.60 14.18 17.73
CA ALA A 140 16.09 13.44 18.89
C ALA A 140 15.21 13.61 20.13
N ASP A 141 14.66 14.80 20.36
CA ASP A 141 13.73 15.03 21.46
C ASP A 141 12.38 14.34 21.24
N LYS A 142 11.94 14.19 19.98
CA LYS A 142 10.73 13.42 19.64
C LYS A 142 10.91 11.93 19.90
N ILE A 143 12.10 11.37 19.64
CA ILE A 143 12.45 9.98 19.99
C ILE A 143 12.36 9.76 21.50
N LYS A 144 12.84 10.70 22.32
CA LYS A 144 12.71 10.62 23.79
C LYS A 144 11.25 10.62 24.25
N ALA A 145 10.39 11.42 23.61
CA ALA A 145 8.96 11.43 23.90
C ALA A 145 8.30 10.09 23.53
N GLU A 146 8.64 9.54 22.37
CA GLU A 146 8.18 8.21 21.94
C GLU A 146 8.63 7.10 22.89
N PHE A 147 9.88 7.12 23.36
CA PHE A 147 10.35 6.13 24.33
C PHE A 147 9.60 6.21 25.67
N LYS A 148 9.24 7.42 26.14
CA LYS A 148 8.35 7.55 27.31
C LYS A 148 6.96 6.96 27.07
N ALA A 149 6.47 7.01 25.83
CA ALA A 149 5.22 6.31 25.47
C ALA A 149 5.42 4.79 25.54
N TYR A 150 6.57 4.26 25.13
CA TYR A 150 6.89 2.83 25.25
C TYR A 150 6.88 2.39 26.71
N GLU A 151 7.49 3.17 27.62
CA GLU A 151 7.50 2.88 29.06
C GLU A 151 6.08 2.81 29.64
N LYS A 152 5.19 3.74 29.26
CA LYS A 152 3.78 3.73 29.69
C LYS A 152 2.99 2.55 29.13
N LEU A 153 3.29 2.17 27.89
CA LEU A 153 2.58 1.10 27.21
C LEU A 153 3.16 -0.28 27.54
N GLY A 154 4.32 -0.38 28.17
CA GLY A 154 5.01 -1.64 28.43
C GLY A 154 5.55 -2.29 27.14
N ILE A 155 5.90 -1.47 26.14
CA ILE A 155 6.45 -1.95 24.87
C ILE A 155 7.88 -2.42 25.10
N ASP A 156 8.20 -3.63 24.64
CA ASP A 156 9.56 -4.18 24.66
C ASP A 156 10.47 -3.45 23.65
N GLY A 157 11.29 -2.55 24.18
CA GLY A 157 12.14 -1.65 23.41
C GLY A 157 13.19 -0.96 24.26
N ALA A 158 14.16 -0.33 23.60
CA ALA A 158 15.25 0.39 24.27
C ALA A 158 15.54 1.73 23.59
N PHE A 159 16.03 2.69 24.36
CA PHE A 159 16.58 3.93 23.85
C PHE A 159 18.06 3.75 23.51
N HIS A 160 18.49 4.31 22.38
CA HIS A 160 19.85 4.21 21.87
C HIS A 160 20.39 5.59 21.49
N THR A 161 21.70 5.77 21.58
CA THR A 161 22.41 6.95 21.04
C THR A 161 23.31 6.59 19.86
N GLU A 162 23.52 5.31 19.59
CA GLU A 162 24.34 4.79 18.51
C GLU A 162 23.61 3.59 17.87
N LEU A 163 23.83 3.38 16.57
CA LEU A 163 23.33 2.22 15.82
C LEU A 163 24.45 1.73 14.89
N PRO A 164 24.42 0.47 14.42
CA PRO A 164 25.42 -0.06 13.50
C PRO A 164 25.23 0.46 12.06
N LEU A 165 24.95 1.75 11.90
CA LEU A 165 24.76 2.43 10.61
C LEU A 165 26.00 3.28 10.29
N PRO A 166 26.35 3.47 9.00
CA PRO A 166 27.57 4.17 8.58
C PRO A 166 27.52 5.71 8.75
N PHE A 167 26.53 6.22 9.48
CA PHE A 167 26.31 7.65 9.71
C PHE A 167 25.94 7.92 11.17
N PRO A 168 26.22 9.13 11.69
CA PRO A 168 25.99 9.47 13.08
C PRO A 168 24.49 9.45 13.43
N ILE A 169 24.19 8.89 14.59
CA ILE A 169 22.86 8.86 15.20
C ILE A 169 22.86 9.80 16.41
N LYS A 170 21.78 10.57 16.56
CA LYS A 170 21.56 11.41 17.75
C LYS A 170 20.79 10.67 18.82
N SER A 171 19.75 9.95 18.41
CA SER A 171 19.02 9.03 19.26
C SER A 171 18.20 8.06 18.42
N ALA A 172 17.83 6.92 19.00
CA ALA A 172 16.87 5.99 18.42
C ALA A 172 16.06 5.30 19.51
N VAL A 173 14.92 4.74 19.12
CA VAL A 173 14.13 3.83 19.92
C VAL A 173 13.94 2.52 19.16
N SER A 174 14.16 1.40 19.83
CA SER A 174 14.00 0.07 19.25
C SER A 174 12.72 -0.62 19.72
N MET A 175 12.22 -1.58 18.94
CA MET A 175 11.18 -2.52 19.32
C MET A 175 11.62 -3.94 18.95
N ASN A 176 11.59 -4.86 19.91
CA ASN A 176 12.00 -6.26 19.72
C ASN A 176 10.84 -7.12 19.22
N GLY A 177 11.14 -8.34 18.73
CA GLY A 177 10.12 -9.29 18.29
C GLY A 177 9.38 -8.88 17.01
N GLN A 178 10.04 -8.09 16.16
CA GLN A 178 9.54 -7.69 14.84
C GLN A 178 10.10 -8.65 13.79
N ALA A 179 9.71 -8.50 12.51
CA ALA A 179 10.23 -9.40 11.48
C ALA A 179 10.30 -8.77 10.08
N GLN A 180 11.10 -9.40 9.23
CA GLN A 180 11.13 -9.17 7.79
C GLN A 180 11.00 -10.49 7.06
N PHE A 181 10.57 -10.45 5.81
CA PHE A 181 10.27 -11.63 5.00
C PHE A 181 10.16 -11.24 3.52
N HIS A 182 10.03 -12.25 2.66
CA HIS A 182 9.62 -12.08 1.27
C HIS A 182 8.09 -12.27 1.16
N PRO A 183 7.30 -11.18 0.99
CA PRO A 183 5.84 -11.24 1.09
C PRO A 183 5.21 -12.12 0.02
N LEU A 184 5.71 -12.05 -1.20
CA LEU A 184 5.18 -12.83 -2.31
C LEU A 184 5.51 -14.33 -2.22
N LYS A 185 6.61 -14.73 -1.54
CA LYS A 185 6.88 -16.14 -1.22
C LYS A 185 5.87 -16.65 -0.20
N LEU A 186 5.56 -15.87 0.84
CA LEU A 186 4.54 -16.27 1.82
C LEU A 186 3.16 -16.40 1.18
N LEU A 187 2.67 -15.29 0.62
CA LEU A 187 1.28 -15.18 0.19
C LEU A 187 0.95 -16.06 -1.02
N SER A 188 1.89 -16.27 -1.94
CA SER A 188 1.64 -17.18 -3.08
C SER A 188 1.50 -18.64 -2.67
N ASN A 189 2.21 -19.08 -1.62
CA ASN A 189 2.03 -20.43 -1.08
C ASN A 189 0.71 -20.58 -0.32
N LEU A 190 0.19 -19.51 0.29
CA LEU A 190 -1.13 -19.55 0.94
C LEU A 190 -2.29 -19.74 -0.03
N PHE A 191 -2.14 -19.39 -1.31
CA PHE A 191 -3.16 -19.73 -2.30
C PHE A 191 -3.32 -21.24 -2.45
N VAL A 192 -2.23 -22.01 -2.40
CA VAL A 192 -2.28 -23.47 -2.48
C VAL A 192 -3.07 -24.04 -1.30
N SER A 193 -2.77 -23.58 -0.07
CA SER A 193 -3.51 -24.00 1.13
C SER A 193 -4.99 -23.56 1.06
N PHE A 194 -5.27 -22.36 0.54
CA PHE A 194 -6.62 -21.84 0.35
C PHE A 194 -7.45 -22.70 -0.62
N GLU A 195 -6.89 -23.07 -1.77
CA GLU A 195 -7.54 -23.95 -2.75
C GLU A 195 -7.78 -25.37 -2.18
N GLN A 196 -6.82 -25.92 -1.41
CA GLN A 196 -7.00 -27.21 -0.73
C GLN A 196 -8.15 -27.20 0.28
N MET A 197 -8.45 -26.03 0.87
CA MET A 197 -9.61 -25.83 1.74
C MET A 197 -10.92 -25.54 0.96
N GLY A 198 -10.90 -25.63 -0.38
CA GLY A 198 -12.05 -25.42 -1.25
C GLY A 198 -12.31 -23.95 -1.63
N GLY A 199 -11.33 -23.07 -1.38
CA GLY A 199 -11.36 -21.70 -1.86
C GLY A 199 -11.25 -21.61 -3.38
N ILE A 200 -11.84 -20.57 -3.97
CA ILE A 200 -11.78 -20.29 -5.41
C ILE A 200 -11.14 -18.93 -5.62
N ILE A 201 -10.24 -18.83 -6.60
CA ILE A 201 -9.54 -17.60 -6.96
C ILE A 201 -9.85 -17.28 -8.42
N TYR A 202 -10.19 -16.02 -8.69
CA TYR A 202 -10.29 -15.48 -10.04
C TYR A 202 -9.38 -14.27 -10.22
N GLU A 203 -8.63 -14.25 -11.32
CA GLU A 203 -7.85 -13.10 -11.78
C GLU A 203 -8.58 -12.38 -12.91
N ARG A 204 -8.11 -11.19 -13.28
CA ARG A 204 -8.66 -10.42 -14.42
C ARG A 204 -10.19 -10.26 -14.31
N SER A 205 -10.69 -10.17 -13.08
CA SER A 205 -12.10 -10.14 -12.74
C SER A 205 -12.43 -8.84 -11.97
N PRO A 206 -12.24 -7.67 -12.60
CA PRO A 206 -12.45 -6.39 -11.94
C PRO A 206 -13.92 -6.22 -11.55
N VAL A 207 -14.15 -5.96 -10.26
CA VAL A 207 -15.47 -5.60 -9.73
C VAL A 207 -15.66 -4.10 -9.92
N LYS A 208 -16.76 -3.72 -10.57
CA LYS A 208 -17.08 -2.31 -10.85
C LYS A 208 -18.16 -1.73 -9.94
N ASP A 209 -19.01 -2.58 -9.38
CA ASP A 209 -20.12 -2.16 -8.55
C ASP A 209 -20.50 -3.26 -7.54
N ILE A 210 -21.21 -2.87 -6.49
CA ILE A 210 -21.80 -3.77 -5.52
C ILE A 210 -23.28 -3.45 -5.41
N LYS A 211 -24.10 -4.47 -5.69
CA LYS A 211 -25.55 -4.41 -5.52
C LYS A 211 -25.96 -5.17 -4.28
N GLU A 212 -27.08 -4.76 -3.70
CA GLU A 212 -27.66 -5.35 -2.50
C GLU A 212 -29.15 -5.62 -2.75
N ASP A 213 -29.59 -6.83 -2.41
CA ASP A 213 -31.01 -7.22 -2.39
C ASP A 213 -31.32 -8.14 -1.19
N ASP A 214 -32.53 -8.70 -1.13
CA ASP A 214 -32.98 -9.56 -0.02
C ASP A 214 -32.15 -10.85 0.15
N SER A 215 -31.41 -11.26 -0.88
CA SER A 215 -30.58 -12.47 -0.90
C SER A 215 -29.14 -12.23 -0.44
N GLY A 216 -28.67 -10.98 -0.46
CA GLY A 216 -27.34 -10.61 0.00
C GLY A 216 -26.68 -9.53 -0.86
N HIS A 217 -25.36 -9.65 -1.02
CA HIS A 217 -24.54 -8.72 -1.78
C HIS A 217 -24.02 -9.37 -3.06
N HIS A 218 -23.94 -8.58 -4.12
CA HIS A 218 -23.54 -9.03 -5.45
C HIS A 218 -22.40 -8.16 -5.94
N ALA A 219 -21.20 -8.75 -6.07
CA ALA A 219 -20.07 -8.12 -6.73
C ALA A 219 -20.29 -8.19 -8.25
N VAL A 220 -20.50 -7.03 -8.88
CA VAL A 220 -20.76 -6.92 -10.32
C VAL A 220 -19.44 -6.74 -11.06
N LEU A 221 -19.11 -7.70 -11.92
CA LEU A 221 -17.89 -7.73 -12.71
C LEU A 221 -18.00 -6.85 -13.95
N GLU A 222 -16.86 -6.39 -14.47
CA GLU A 222 -16.80 -5.62 -15.71
C GLU A 222 -17.43 -6.31 -16.92
N ASN A 223 -17.32 -7.65 -17.00
CA ASN A 223 -17.89 -8.44 -18.09
C ASN A 223 -19.40 -8.67 -17.96
N GLY A 224 -20.05 -8.08 -16.95
CA GLY A 224 -21.49 -8.13 -16.73
C GLY A 224 -21.97 -9.30 -15.85
N HIS A 225 -21.08 -10.23 -15.49
CA HIS A 225 -21.40 -11.31 -14.56
C HIS A 225 -21.39 -10.84 -13.10
N GLN A 226 -21.98 -11.66 -12.22
CA GLN A 226 -22.05 -11.35 -10.79
C GLN A 226 -21.61 -12.52 -9.91
N ILE A 227 -20.86 -12.20 -8.85
CA ILE A 227 -20.52 -13.15 -7.79
C ILE A 227 -21.24 -12.73 -6.52
N SER A 228 -22.13 -13.60 -6.04
CA SER A 228 -23.03 -13.29 -4.93
C SER A 228 -22.52 -13.92 -3.63
N GLY A 229 -22.66 -13.20 -2.52
CA GLY A 229 -22.25 -13.66 -1.20
C GLY A 229 -23.11 -13.09 -0.09
N LYS A 230 -23.12 -13.78 1.06
CA LYS A 230 -23.75 -13.29 2.29
C LYS A 230 -22.95 -12.14 2.90
N ALA A 231 -21.63 -12.15 2.68
CA ALA A 231 -20.74 -11.08 3.08
C ALA A 231 -19.75 -10.75 1.96
N ILE A 232 -19.34 -9.48 1.88
CA ILE A 232 -18.28 -9.01 0.99
C ILE A 232 -17.20 -8.29 1.79
N ILE A 233 -15.93 -8.60 1.51
CA ILE A 233 -14.78 -7.84 1.99
C ILE A 233 -14.18 -7.05 0.83
N ILE A 234 -14.11 -5.73 0.97
CA ILE A 234 -13.37 -4.83 0.08
C ILE A 234 -11.95 -4.66 0.63
N ALA A 235 -10.99 -5.32 -0.01
CA ALA A 235 -9.56 -5.35 0.33
C ALA A 235 -8.69 -4.76 -0.81
N THR A 236 -9.22 -3.79 -1.55
CA THR A 236 -8.67 -3.25 -2.81
C THR A 236 -7.66 -2.12 -2.63
N HIS A 237 -6.98 -2.06 -1.48
CA HIS A 237 -6.19 -0.91 -1.03
C HIS A 237 -7.05 0.35 -0.86
N TYR A 238 -7.49 0.99 -1.96
CA TYR A 238 -8.50 2.04 -1.94
C TYR A 238 -9.89 1.42 -2.15
N PRO A 239 -10.89 1.70 -1.30
CA PRO A 239 -12.25 1.20 -1.53
C PRO A 239 -12.86 1.80 -2.80
N PHE A 240 -13.09 0.96 -3.81
CA PHE A 240 -13.59 1.41 -5.13
C PHE A 240 -15.08 1.79 -5.11
N TYR A 241 -15.82 1.35 -4.09
CA TYR A 241 -17.25 1.57 -3.97
C TYR A 241 -17.56 2.91 -3.30
N ASP A 242 -17.59 4.01 -4.07
CA ASP A 242 -17.80 5.35 -3.49
C ASP A 242 -19.17 5.56 -2.82
N MET A 243 -20.14 4.67 -3.07
CA MET A 243 -21.45 4.73 -2.42
C MET A 243 -21.35 4.27 -0.95
N LYS A 244 -21.92 5.05 -0.03
CA LYS A 244 -21.87 4.82 1.43
C LYS A 244 -20.43 4.99 1.99
N GLY A 245 -20.29 5.48 3.23
CA GLY A 245 -18.98 5.60 3.93
C GLY A 245 -18.08 6.80 3.57
N LEU A 246 -18.22 7.42 2.39
CA LEU A 246 -17.50 8.64 1.95
C LEU A 246 -15.96 8.58 2.05
N TYR A 247 -15.38 7.41 1.75
CA TYR A 247 -13.93 7.16 1.87
C TYR A 247 -13.06 8.14 1.08
N PHE A 248 -13.55 8.66 -0.05
CA PHE A 248 -12.85 9.69 -0.83
C PHE A 248 -12.57 10.99 -0.06
N SER A 249 -13.36 11.29 0.96
CA SER A 249 -13.16 12.48 1.80
C SER A 249 -12.30 12.22 3.04
N ARG A 250 -11.95 10.96 3.31
CA ARG A 250 -11.34 10.48 4.56
C ARG A 250 -10.01 9.74 4.39
N LEU A 251 -9.55 9.61 3.14
CA LEU A 251 -8.29 8.99 2.76
C LEU A 251 -7.49 9.95 1.90
N HIS A 252 -6.16 9.96 2.09
CA HIS A 252 -5.26 10.66 1.18
C HIS A 252 -4.10 9.75 0.76
N PRO A 253 -3.76 9.74 -0.54
CA PRO A 253 -2.72 8.89 -1.09
C PRO A 253 -1.33 9.55 -1.00
N LEU A 254 -0.33 8.74 -0.67
CA LEU A 254 1.08 9.13 -0.71
C LEU A 254 1.85 8.12 -1.55
N ARG A 255 2.79 8.59 -2.38
CA ARG A 255 3.80 7.72 -3.00
C ARG A 255 5.12 7.79 -2.23
N SER A 256 5.86 6.69 -2.23
CA SER A 256 7.19 6.55 -1.63
C SER A 256 8.07 5.66 -2.50
N TYR A 257 9.37 5.91 -2.50
CA TYR A 257 10.31 5.30 -3.42
C TYR A 257 11.25 4.34 -2.72
N ILE A 258 11.69 3.30 -3.44
CA ILE A 258 12.61 2.29 -2.97
C ILE A 258 13.64 2.00 -4.08
N ILE A 259 14.91 1.88 -3.68
CA ILE A 259 15.97 1.27 -4.50
C ILE A 259 16.56 0.08 -3.77
N ALA A 260 17.06 -0.89 -4.52
CA ALA A 260 17.82 -2.02 -3.99
C ALA A 260 19.27 -1.93 -4.47
N ALA A 261 20.22 -2.14 -3.56
CA ALA A 261 21.65 -2.01 -3.83
C ALA A 261 22.42 -3.22 -3.29
N ALA A 262 23.27 -3.81 -4.14
CA ALA A 262 24.28 -4.77 -3.70
C ALA A 262 25.55 -3.99 -3.34
N THR A 263 25.99 -4.12 -2.08
CA THR A 263 27.09 -3.32 -1.50
C THR A 263 28.32 -4.18 -1.22
N GLU A 264 29.50 -3.56 -1.09
CA GLU A 264 30.69 -4.23 -0.53
C GLU A 264 30.60 -4.38 0.99
N GLU A 265 29.96 -3.42 1.65
CA GLU A 265 29.81 -3.40 3.10
C GLU A 265 28.83 -4.45 3.58
N ASN A 266 29.09 -4.97 4.78
CA ASN A 266 28.15 -5.82 5.49
C ASN A 266 26.93 -5.00 5.94
N ILE A 267 25.74 -5.45 5.56
CA ILE A 267 24.49 -4.82 5.99
C ILE A 267 24.10 -5.37 7.37
N PRO A 268 23.97 -4.50 8.40
CA PRO A 268 23.65 -4.95 9.76
C PRO A 268 22.26 -5.59 9.82
N ASP A 269 22.05 -6.42 10.84
CA ASP A 269 20.70 -6.84 11.21
C ASP A 269 19.90 -5.66 11.78
N GLY A 270 18.57 -5.76 11.72
CA GLY A 270 17.63 -4.73 12.11
C GLY A 270 16.89 -4.08 10.94
N MET A 271 15.77 -3.45 11.27
CA MET A 271 14.96 -2.66 10.33
C MET A 271 14.91 -1.21 10.76
N TYR A 272 15.51 -0.31 9.99
CA TYR A 272 15.74 1.07 10.39
C TYR A 272 14.82 2.02 9.64
N ILE A 273 14.29 3.05 10.31
CA ILE A 273 13.57 4.16 9.69
C ILE A 273 13.85 5.48 10.41
N SER A 274 14.17 6.53 9.67
CA SER A 274 14.40 7.84 10.25
C SER A 274 13.09 8.51 10.64
N ALA A 275 13.12 9.22 11.76
CA ALA A 275 12.12 10.19 12.14
C ALA A 275 12.27 11.48 11.32
N ASP A 276 13.52 11.83 10.95
CA ASP A 276 13.84 13.02 10.16
C ASP A 276 13.16 13.03 8.78
N LYS A 277 13.08 14.24 8.20
CA LYS A 277 12.59 14.48 6.84
C LYS A 277 13.73 15.00 5.95
N PRO A 278 13.89 14.49 4.72
CA PRO A 278 13.15 13.37 4.13
C PRO A 278 13.43 12.03 4.85
N THR A 279 12.43 11.14 4.87
CA THR A 279 12.59 9.83 5.54
C THR A 279 13.62 8.97 4.82
N ARG A 280 14.43 8.24 5.59
CA ARG A 280 15.32 7.17 5.11
C ARG A 280 15.02 5.89 5.88
N SER A 281 14.68 4.84 5.15
CA SER A 281 14.40 3.51 5.68
C SER A 281 15.42 2.54 5.11
N LEU A 282 16.06 1.75 5.97
CA LEU A 282 17.09 0.78 5.59
C LEU A 282 16.75 -0.59 6.16
N ARG A 283 16.86 -1.63 5.35
CA ARG A 283 16.81 -3.05 5.76
C ARG A 283 17.36 -3.92 4.62
N TYR A 284 17.48 -5.24 4.80
CA TYR A 284 18.01 -6.13 3.76
C TYR A 284 17.10 -7.30 3.37
N THR A 285 17.14 -7.72 2.11
CA THR A 285 16.53 -9.01 1.70
C THR A 285 17.61 -10.00 1.29
N ASP A 286 17.30 -11.30 1.26
CA ASP A 286 18.18 -12.28 0.64
C ASP A 286 18.26 -12.04 -0.87
N TYR A 287 19.45 -12.17 -1.43
CA TYR A 287 19.69 -12.05 -2.86
C TYR A 287 20.81 -12.98 -3.25
N ASN A 288 20.47 -14.20 -3.68
CA ASN A 288 21.45 -15.22 -4.08
C ASN A 288 22.45 -15.56 -2.96
N GLY A 289 21.98 -15.65 -1.71
CA GLY A 289 22.81 -15.99 -0.55
C GLY A 289 23.66 -14.83 0.01
N GLN A 290 23.47 -13.61 -0.49
CA GLN A 290 24.01 -12.37 0.09
C GLN A 290 22.87 -11.42 0.45
N LYS A 291 23.16 -10.43 1.31
CA LYS A 291 22.20 -9.39 1.67
C LYS A 291 22.12 -8.33 0.57
N LEU A 292 20.91 -7.98 0.15
CA LEU A 292 20.62 -6.84 -0.72
C LEU A 292 20.01 -5.71 0.10
N LEU A 293 20.66 -4.55 0.11
CA LEU A 293 20.20 -3.38 0.87
C LEU A 293 18.98 -2.77 0.18
N LEU A 294 17.89 -2.60 0.92
CA LEU A 294 16.71 -1.87 0.50
C LEU A 294 16.72 -0.50 1.17
N ILE A 295 16.72 0.56 0.36
CA ILE A 295 16.69 1.94 0.80
C ILE A 295 15.37 2.56 0.34
N GLY A 296 14.54 2.98 1.28
CA GLY A 296 13.24 3.60 1.01
C GLY A 296 13.11 5.01 1.57
N GLY A 297 12.28 5.85 0.96
CA GLY A 297 12.10 7.23 1.41
C GLY A 297 11.30 8.11 0.46
N GLU A 298 11.59 9.41 0.52
CA GLU A 298 11.16 10.41 -0.48
C GLU A 298 9.65 10.46 -0.75
N SER A 299 8.86 10.63 0.30
CA SER A 299 7.40 10.57 0.18
C SER A 299 6.77 11.90 -0.21
N HIS A 300 5.75 11.84 -1.07
CA HIS A 300 4.92 12.99 -1.45
C HIS A 300 3.48 12.56 -1.72
N LYS A 301 2.57 13.52 -1.90
CA LYS A 301 1.19 13.23 -2.34
C LYS A 301 1.19 12.74 -3.79
N THR A 302 0.45 11.67 -4.07
CA THR A 302 0.32 11.10 -5.42
C THR A 302 -0.12 12.17 -6.42
N GLY A 303 0.48 12.18 -7.62
CA GLY A 303 0.15 13.14 -8.69
C GLY A 303 0.51 14.61 -8.37
N GLN A 304 1.23 14.88 -7.27
CA GLN A 304 1.62 16.23 -6.86
C GLN A 304 3.14 16.46 -6.83
N SER A 305 3.94 15.56 -7.42
CA SER A 305 5.35 15.83 -7.72
C SER A 305 5.49 16.58 -9.04
N GLU A 306 6.61 17.29 -9.20
CA GLU A 306 7.04 17.90 -10.47
C GLU A 306 8.12 17.05 -11.16
N ASP A 307 8.84 16.21 -10.41
CA ASP A 307 9.90 15.33 -10.91
C ASP A 307 10.03 14.10 -10.00
N GLU A 308 9.49 12.96 -10.43
CA GLU A 308 9.61 11.71 -9.66
C GLU A 308 10.99 11.05 -9.77
N GLN A 309 11.77 11.33 -10.82
CA GLN A 309 13.11 10.77 -10.99
C GLN A 309 14.10 11.39 -9.98
N ALA A 310 13.85 12.64 -9.56
CA ALA A 310 14.61 13.28 -8.49
C ALA A 310 14.56 12.49 -7.17
N TYR A 311 13.45 11.82 -6.86
CA TYR A 311 13.33 11.02 -5.63
C TYR A 311 14.20 9.76 -5.69
N PHE A 312 14.22 9.06 -6.81
CA PHE A 312 15.14 7.93 -6.99
C PHE A 312 16.61 8.39 -6.94
N THR A 313 16.91 9.53 -7.55
CA THR A 313 18.26 10.14 -7.51
C THR A 313 18.66 10.47 -6.07
N ALA A 314 17.77 11.06 -5.28
CA ALA A 314 18.05 11.37 -3.87
C ALA A 314 18.28 10.14 -2.99
N LEU A 315 17.68 8.99 -3.33
CA LEU A 315 17.96 7.71 -2.67
C LEU A 315 19.31 7.14 -3.13
N GLN A 316 19.64 7.26 -4.41
CA GLN A 316 20.94 6.86 -4.94
C GLN A 316 22.07 7.69 -4.30
N ASP A 317 21.95 9.02 -4.30
CA ASP A 317 22.94 9.92 -3.71
C ASP A 317 23.17 9.63 -2.22
N PHE A 318 22.09 9.38 -1.48
CA PHE A 318 22.20 8.94 -0.08
C PHE A 318 22.97 7.63 0.04
N THR A 319 22.71 6.66 -0.84
CA THR A 319 23.33 5.34 -0.78
C THR A 319 24.81 5.41 -1.17
N ASP A 320 25.14 6.08 -2.27
CA ASP A 320 26.51 6.25 -2.79
C ASP A 320 27.42 7.05 -1.83
N ASN A 321 26.84 7.87 -0.95
CA ASN A 321 27.59 8.59 0.09
C ASN A 321 28.07 7.71 1.25
N TYR A 322 27.41 6.58 1.50
CA TYR A 322 27.67 5.73 2.67
C TYR A 322 28.05 4.29 2.35
N TYR A 323 27.82 3.85 1.11
CA TYR A 323 28.05 2.48 0.68
C TYR A 323 28.78 2.44 -0.66
N THR A 324 29.67 1.47 -0.81
CA THR A 324 30.34 1.14 -2.05
C THR A 324 29.44 0.20 -2.84
N VAL A 325 28.65 0.76 -3.76
CA VAL A 325 27.63 0.00 -4.51
C VAL A 325 28.20 -0.68 -5.74
N LYS A 326 28.08 -2.02 -5.78
CA LYS A 326 28.43 -2.85 -6.93
C LYS A 326 27.40 -2.76 -8.03
N GLU A 327 26.13 -2.89 -7.67
CA GLU A 327 24.99 -2.84 -8.60
C GLU A 327 23.71 -2.35 -7.93
N TYR A 328 22.85 -1.72 -8.73
CA TYR A 328 21.47 -1.39 -8.37
C TYR A 328 20.52 -2.27 -9.21
N PRO A 329 20.13 -3.46 -8.74
CA PRO A 329 19.34 -4.38 -9.56
C PRO A 329 17.85 -4.01 -9.66
N TYR A 330 17.32 -3.22 -8.72
CA TYR A 330 15.89 -2.90 -8.66
C TYR A 330 15.63 -1.47 -8.19
N ARG A 331 14.52 -0.91 -8.66
CA ARG A 331 13.90 0.31 -8.15
C ARG A 331 12.39 0.21 -8.31
N TRP A 332 11.64 0.73 -7.35
CA TRP A 332 10.18 0.79 -7.47
C TRP A 332 9.58 1.86 -6.56
N SER A 333 8.29 2.14 -6.73
CA SER A 333 7.51 2.95 -5.78
C SER A 333 6.33 2.18 -5.22
N ALA A 334 5.84 2.61 -4.05
CA ALA A 334 4.60 2.13 -3.45
C ALA A 334 3.68 3.32 -3.19
N GLN A 335 2.37 3.04 -3.12
CA GLN A 335 1.38 4.00 -2.64
C GLN A 335 0.73 3.49 -1.39
N ASP A 336 0.51 4.45 -0.50
CA ASP A 336 -0.07 4.24 0.80
C ASP A 336 -1.25 5.17 0.97
N LEU A 337 -2.30 4.66 1.58
CA LEU A 337 -3.45 5.46 2.00
C LEU A 337 -3.34 5.76 3.48
N VAL A 338 -3.59 7.02 3.82
CA VAL A 338 -3.54 7.50 5.19
C VAL A 338 -4.92 8.03 5.56
N THR A 339 -5.44 7.56 6.70
CA THR A 339 -6.69 8.06 7.29
C THR A 339 -6.47 9.39 8.00
N LEU A 340 -7.56 10.05 8.43
CA LEU A 340 -7.50 11.36 9.07
C LEU A 340 -6.80 11.33 10.44
N ASP A 341 -6.94 10.21 11.16
CA ASP A 341 -6.35 9.95 12.47
C ASP A 341 -5.13 9.02 12.42
N LYS A 342 -4.75 8.54 11.22
CA LYS A 342 -3.68 7.55 10.95
C LYS A 342 -3.95 6.14 11.50
N ILE A 343 -5.13 5.88 12.06
CA ILE A 343 -5.57 4.53 12.42
C ILE A 343 -6.29 3.95 11.19
N PRO A 344 -6.00 2.71 10.75
CA PRO A 344 -6.71 2.08 9.63
C PRO A 344 -8.23 2.01 9.83
N TYR A 345 -8.99 1.95 8.74
CA TYR A 345 -10.40 1.59 8.77
C TYR A 345 -10.52 0.09 8.53
N ILE A 346 -11.00 -0.67 9.50
CA ILE A 346 -11.19 -2.13 9.44
C ILE A 346 -12.53 -2.47 10.09
N GLY A 347 -13.47 -3.04 9.33
CA GLY A 347 -14.76 -3.44 9.85
C GLY A 347 -15.90 -3.21 8.86
N ALA A 348 -17.11 -2.99 9.37
CA ALA A 348 -18.28 -2.73 8.52
C ALA A 348 -18.09 -1.47 7.67
N TYR A 349 -18.45 -1.54 6.39
CA TYR A 349 -18.20 -0.50 5.38
C TYR A 349 -18.85 0.84 5.71
N SER A 350 -19.97 0.80 6.42
CA SER A 350 -20.73 1.98 6.87
C SER A 350 -21.55 1.60 8.11
N ASP A 351 -22.23 2.57 8.71
CA ASP A 351 -23.12 2.36 9.86
C ASP A 351 -24.27 1.37 9.59
N SER A 352 -24.55 1.10 8.30
CA SER A 352 -25.51 0.07 7.90
C SER A 352 -24.90 -1.32 8.09
N LYS A 353 -25.57 -2.17 8.89
CA LYS A 353 -25.14 -3.54 9.23
C LYS A 353 -25.35 -4.52 8.07
N ASN A 354 -24.83 -4.17 6.89
CA ASN A 354 -25.17 -4.86 5.66
C ASN A 354 -24.10 -5.89 5.28
N HIS A 355 -23.42 -6.57 6.22
CA HIS A 355 -22.39 -7.60 5.90
C HIS A 355 -21.35 -7.23 4.81
N LEU A 356 -21.15 -5.94 4.58
CA LEU A 356 -20.17 -5.37 3.68
C LEU A 356 -19.06 -4.81 4.55
N TYR A 357 -17.83 -5.22 4.30
CA TYR A 357 -16.67 -4.92 5.12
C TYR A 357 -15.56 -4.27 4.30
N VAL A 358 -14.68 -3.54 4.97
CA VAL A 358 -13.51 -2.91 4.37
C VAL A 358 -12.28 -3.10 5.25
N ALA A 359 -11.11 -3.12 4.64
CA ALA A 359 -9.87 -2.78 5.32
C ALA A 359 -8.97 -1.89 4.44
N THR A 360 -8.66 -0.69 4.92
CA THR A 360 -7.90 0.34 4.16
C THR A 360 -7.17 1.31 5.09
N GLY A 361 -6.35 2.20 4.51
CA GLY A 361 -5.77 3.32 5.24
C GLY A 361 -4.60 2.94 6.15
N PHE A 362 -3.79 1.96 5.73
CA PHE A 362 -2.73 1.37 6.56
C PHE A 362 -1.52 2.26 6.83
N ALA A 363 -1.46 3.46 6.23
CA ALA A 363 -0.43 4.46 6.47
C ALA A 363 1.00 3.88 6.44
N LYS A 364 1.32 3.11 5.39
CA LYS A 364 2.61 2.40 5.15
C LYS A 364 2.84 1.09 5.89
N TRP A 365 1.99 0.77 6.86
CA TRP A 365 2.18 -0.35 7.76
C TRP A 365 1.24 -1.52 7.44
N GLY A 366 1.03 -1.79 6.15
CA GLY A 366 0.08 -2.79 5.67
C GLY A 366 0.45 -4.25 5.97
N MET A 367 1.70 -4.54 6.33
CA MET A 367 2.11 -5.92 6.63
C MET A 367 1.54 -6.42 7.97
N SER A 368 1.76 -5.66 9.05
CA SER A 368 1.20 -5.93 10.38
C SER A 368 -0.29 -5.59 10.44
N ASN A 369 -0.69 -4.41 9.99
CA ASN A 369 -2.11 -4.03 10.01
C ASN A 369 -2.96 -4.89 9.07
N GLY A 370 -2.41 -5.39 7.95
CA GLY A 370 -3.15 -6.27 7.05
C GLY A 370 -3.43 -7.64 7.66
N ALA A 371 -2.49 -8.16 8.45
CA ALA A 371 -2.67 -9.36 9.26
C ALA A 371 -3.70 -9.12 10.39
N ALA A 372 -3.60 -7.99 11.10
CA ALA A 372 -4.60 -7.61 12.10
C ALA A 372 -6.00 -7.46 11.48
N ALA A 373 -6.08 -6.86 10.29
CA ALA A 373 -7.33 -6.72 9.54
C ALA A 373 -7.97 -8.07 9.22
N ALA A 374 -7.18 -9.04 8.73
CA ALA A 374 -7.69 -10.37 8.44
C ALA A 374 -8.29 -11.05 9.68
N LEU A 375 -7.66 -10.92 10.84
CA LEU A 375 -8.18 -11.46 12.11
C LEU A 375 -9.49 -10.77 12.54
N ILE A 376 -9.51 -9.43 12.53
CA ILE A 376 -10.69 -8.64 12.91
C ILE A 376 -11.86 -8.96 11.99
N LEU A 377 -11.65 -8.92 10.67
CA LEU A 377 -12.70 -9.19 9.68
C LEU A 377 -13.23 -10.61 9.78
N SER A 378 -12.35 -11.60 9.97
CA SER A 378 -12.76 -13.00 10.11
C SER A 378 -13.59 -13.21 11.38
N ASP A 379 -13.21 -12.59 12.50
CA ASP A 379 -13.98 -12.64 13.74
C ASP A 379 -15.37 -12.00 13.56
N LEU A 380 -15.43 -10.79 12.98
CA LEU A 380 -16.70 -10.09 12.71
C LEU A 380 -17.65 -10.89 11.81
N ILE A 381 -17.13 -11.48 10.73
CA ILE A 381 -17.94 -12.27 9.77
C ILE A 381 -18.43 -13.58 10.40
N THR A 382 -17.65 -14.18 11.31
CA THR A 382 -18.01 -15.43 11.99
C THR A 382 -18.77 -15.21 13.31
N GLY A 383 -19.08 -13.96 13.66
CA GLY A 383 -19.84 -13.61 14.87
C GLY A 383 -19.05 -13.76 16.17
N LYS A 384 -17.71 -13.83 16.09
CA LYS A 384 -16.83 -13.87 17.25
C LYS A 384 -16.50 -12.44 17.68
N GLU A 385 -16.59 -12.15 18.97
CA GLU A 385 -16.17 -10.86 19.52
C GLU A 385 -14.66 -10.66 19.31
N ASN A 386 -14.29 -9.44 18.89
CA ASN A 386 -12.90 -9.06 18.69
C ASN A 386 -12.59 -7.79 19.51
N PRO A 387 -11.56 -7.79 20.36
CA PRO A 387 -11.26 -6.67 21.25
C PRO A 387 -10.82 -5.39 20.52
N TYR A 388 -10.45 -5.48 19.24
CA TYR A 388 -9.96 -4.36 18.44
C TYR A 388 -11.03 -3.78 17.49
N ALA A 389 -12.21 -4.40 17.40
CA ALA A 389 -13.22 -4.03 16.40
C ALA A 389 -13.62 -2.55 16.49
N ASP A 390 -13.87 -2.03 17.69
CA ASP A 390 -14.28 -0.64 17.89
C ASP A 390 -13.16 0.36 17.57
N LEU A 391 -11.91 0.00 17.89
CA LEU A 391 -10.73 0.82 17.63
C LEU A 391 -10.57 1.11 16.13
N PHE A 392 -10.69 0.08 15.30
CA PHE A 392 -10.47 0.19 13.85
C PHE A 392 -11.77 0.44 13.06
N SER A 393 -12.93 0.43 13.72
CA SER A 393 -14.23 0.60 13.07
C SER A 393 -14.24 1.81 12.12
N PRO A 394 -14.70 1.65 10.86
CA PRO A 394 -14.84 2.78 9.93
C PRO A 394 -15.87 3.84 10.39
N SER A 395 -16.77 3.44 11.29
CA SER A 395 -17.80 4.28 11.91
C SER A 395 -17.35 4.96 13.21
N ARG A 396 -16.09 4.77 13.63
CA ARG A 396 -15.58 5.38 14.86
C ARG A 396 -15.68 6.91 14.82
N SER A 397 -15.89 7.49 15.99
CA SER A 397 -16.03 8.94 16.12
C SER A 397 -14.69 9.64 15.90
N GLU A 398 -14.61 10.46 14.85
CA GLU A 398 -13.43 11.27 14.53
C GLU A 398 -13.53 12.70 15.11
N THR A 399 -14.21 12.88 16.24
CA THR A 399 -14.57 14.20 16.79
C THR A 399 -13.40 14.99 17.37
N ASN A 400 -12.15 14.57 17.19
CA ASN A 400 -11.01 15.34 17.66
C ASN A 400 -10.66 16.48 16.69
N LEU A 401 -10.21 17.63 17.24
CA LEU A 401 -9.92 18.83 16.46
C LEU A 401 -8.86 18.60 15.36
N ALA A 402 -7.94 17.66 15.58
CA ALA A 402 -6.90 17.33 14.61
C ALA A 402 -7.49 16.68 13.35
N SER A 403 -8.33 15.66 13.51
CA SER A 403 -9.02 14.98 12.40
C SER A 403 -9.90 15.95 11.60
N VAL A 404 -10.62 16.86 12.26
CA VAL A 404 -11.39 17.91 11.58
C VAL A 404 -10.48 18.85 10.77
N SER A 405 -9.34 19.26 11.34
CA SER A 405 -8.39 20.12 10.63
C SER A 405 -7.77 19.42 9.41
N THR A 406 -7.45 18.13 9.54
CA THR A 406 -6.94 17.29 8.45
C THR A 406 -8.00 17.12 7.37
N PHE A 407 -9.25 16.84 7.75
CA PHE A 407 -10.37 16.73 6.82
C PHE A 407 -10.53 17.99 5.97
N ILE A 408 -10.57 19.18 6.60
CA ILE A 408 -10.69 20.45 5.89
C ILE A 408 -9.50 20.66 4.95
N LYS A 409 -8.27 20.41 5.43
CA LYS A 409 -7.04 20.58 4.64
C LYS A 409 -7.01 19.68 3.41
N GLU A 410 -7.32 18.39 3.59
CA GLU A 410 -7.27 17.40 2.52
C GLU A 410 -8.36 17.66 1.47
N ASN A 411 -9.61 17.89 1.89
CA ASN A 411 -10.70 18.21 0.95
C ASN A 411 -10.48 19.57 0.24
N SER A 412 -9.90 20.56 0.92
CA SER A 412 -9.51 21.83 0.28
C SER A 412 -8.41 21.64 -0.76
N ASN A 413 -7.45 20.74 -0.50
CA ASN A 413 -6.42 20.37 -1.47
C ASN A 413 -7.03 19.70 -2.70
N VAL A 414 -7.98 18.77 -2.54
CA VAL A 414 -8.71 18.16 -3.66
C VAL A 414 -9.43 19.22 -4.51
N ALA A 415 -10.18 20.14 -3.88
CA ALA A 415 -10.85 21.23 -4.60
C ALA A 415 -9.87 22.13 -5.36
N LYS A 416 -8.71 22.43 -4.75
CA LYS A 416 -7.63 23.18 -5.41
C LYS A 416 -7.09 22.43 -6.62
N GLU A 417 -6.79 21.15 -6.51
CA GLU A 417 -6.22 20.35 -7.61
C GLU A 417 -7.23 20.15 -8.76
N LEU A 418 -8.52 19.92 -8.43
CA LEU A 418 -9.63 19.90 -9.40
C LEU A 418 -9.68 21.16 -10.27
N ILE A 419 -9.51 22.34 -9.66
CA ILE A 419 -9.55 23.62 -10.36
C ILE A 419 -8.23 23.88 -11.10
N LYS A 420 -7.08 23.65 -10.44
CA LYS A 420 -5.74 23.90 -11.00
C LYS A 420 -5.52 23.12 -12.30
N GLY A 421 -5.88 21.83 -12.32
CA GLY A 421 -5.76 21.00 -13.52
C GLY A 421 -6.50 21.56 -14.73
N LYS A 422 -7.66 22.19 -14.50
CA LYS A 422 -8.50 22.74 -15.57
C LYS A 422 -7.98 24.05 -16.16
N ILE A 423 -7.09 24.78 -15.48
CA ILE A 423 -6.71 26.14 -15.87
C ILE A 423 -5.43 26.22 -16.72
N ASN A 424 -4.44 25.33 -16.56
CA ASN A 424 -3.31 25.18 -17.51
C ASN A 424 -2.35 24.06 -17.07
N PRO A 425 -2.28 22.92 -17.75
CA PRO A 425 -1.11 22.05 -17.62
C PRO A 425 0.08 22.67 -18.40
N ASN A 426 1.31 22.40 -17.97
CA ASN A 426 2.48 22.71 -18.81
C ASN A 426 2.37 21.86 -20.08
N GLU A 427 1.98 22.50 -21.18
CA GLU A 427 1.79 21.83 -22.47
C GLU A 427 3.15 21.60 -23.12
N VAL A 428 3.39 20.37 -23.54
CA VAL A 428 4.52 19.97 -24.37
C VAL A 428 4.04 19.90 -25.82
N ASP A 429 4.90 20.24 -26.77
CA ASP A 429 4.60 19.98 -28.18
C ASP A 429 4.60 18.46 -28.43
N LEU A 430 3.57 17.96 -29.10
CA LEU A 430 3.44 16.55 -29.45
C LEU A 430 4.65 16.05 -30.26
N ASP A 431 5.20 16.92 -31.12
CA ASP A 431 6.34 16.60 -31.97
C ASP A 431 7.68 16.64 -31.22
N GLU A 432 7.71 17.25 -30.02
CA GLU A 432 8.89 17.31 -29.16
C GLU A 432 9.00 16.14 -28.18
N LEU A 433 7.91 15.40 -27.95
CA LEU A 433 7.94 14.19 -27.11
C LEU A 433 8.88 13.15 -27.70
N LYS A 434 9.90 12.73 -26.93
CA LYS A 434 10.81 11.65 -27.34
C LYS A 434 10.23 10.27 -27.00
N PRO A 435 10.78 9.19 -27.56
CA PRO A 435 10.41 7.85 -27.13
C PRO A 435 10.53 7.69 -25.61
N GLU A 436 9.52 7.05 -25.03
CA GLU A 436 9.34 6.83 -23.59
C GLU A 436 9.05 8.08 -22.75
N GLU A 437 8.75 9.23 -23.39
CA GLU A 437 8.29 10.44 -22.72
C GLU A 437 6.77 10.61 -22.84
N GLY A 438 6.19 11.28 -21.85
CA GLY A 438 4.78 11.66 -21.84
C GLY A 438 4.60 13.05 -21.27
N GLY A 439 3.43 13.62 -21.53
CA GLY A 439 3.12 14.97 -21.10
C GLY A 439 1.74 15.44 -21.53
N HIS A 440 1.29 16.53 -20.94
CA HIS A 440 0.07 17.18 -21.38
C HIS A 440 0.30 17.86 -22.73
N VAL A 441 -0.63 17.69 -23.66
CA VAL A 441 -0.54 18.23 -25.03
C VAL A 441 -1.87 18.83 -25.45
N LYS A 442 -1.87 19.53 -26.58
CA LYS A 442 -3.09 19.87 -27.33
C LYS A 442 -3.29 18.91 -28.49
N PHE A 443 -4.42 18.21 -28.50
CA PHE A 443 -4.82 17.34 -29.60
C PHE A 443 -6.18 17.78 -30.16
N LYS A 444 -6.23 18.07 -31.47
CA LYS A 444 -7.44 18.58 -32.16
C LYS A 444 -8.08 19.79 -31.45
N GLY A 445 -7.26 20.69 -30.91
CA GLY A 445 -7.71 21.90 -30.20
C GLY A 445 -8.26 21.68 -28.78
N LYS A 446 -8.17 20.44 -28.24
CA LYS A 446 -8.56 20.09 -26.88
C LYS A 446 -7.35 19.63 -26.08
N LYS A 447 -7.46 19.72 -24.74
CA LYS A 447 -6.45 19.18 -23.82
C LYS A 447 -6.45 17.65 -23.89
N ALA A 448 -5.26 17.07 -23.84
CA ALA A 448 -5.05 15.63 -23.81
C ALA A 448 -3.75 15.31 -23.06
N GLY A 449 -3.56 14.05 -22.74
CA GLY A 449 -2.26 13.48 -22.38
C GLY A 449 -1.73 12.71 -23.57
N ALA A 450 -0.43 12.79 -23.82
CA ALA A 450 0.23 11.95 -24.81
C ALA A 450 1.40 11.21 -24.19
N TYR A 451 1.59 9.98 -24.61
CA TYR A 451 2.79 9.19 -24.35
C TYR A 451 3.31 8.66 -25.68
N ARG A 452 4.63 8.72 -25.89
CA ARG A 452 5.29 8.11 -27.03
C ARG A 452 6.00 6.84 -26.58
N ASP A 453 5.66 5.70 -27.16
CA ASP A 453 6.34 4.45 -26.83
C ASP A 453 7.77 4.38 -27.40
N LYS A 454 8.49 3.32 -27.06
CA LYS A 454 9.87 3.05 -27.52
C LYS A 454 9.99 2.96 -29.04
N ASP A 455 8.92 2.56 -29.72
CA ASP A 455 8.85 2.37 -31.17
C ASP A 455 8.39 3.66 -31.89
N GLY A 456 8.09 4.71 -31.13
CA GLY A 456 7.70 6.04 -31.61
C GLY A 456 6.19 6.24 -31.77
N ASN A 457 5.36 5.23 -31.44
CA ASN A 457 3.91 5.34 -31.55
C ASN A 457 3.33 6.20 -30.43
N LEU A 458 2.29 6.96 -30.74
CA LEU A 458 1.62 7.85 -29.79
C LEU A 458 0.33 7.23 -29.25
N CYS A 459 0.21 7.19 -27.93
CA CYS A 459 -1.06 7.01 -27.26
C CYS A 459 -1.58 8.38 -26.80
N ILE A 460 -2.83 8.74 -27.14
CA ILE A 460 -3.43 10.02 -26.78
C ILE A 460 -4.68 9.78 -25.93
N LEU A 461 -4.69 10.32 -24.72
CA LEU A 461 -5.69 10.05 -23.69
C LEU A 461 -6.43 11.33 -23.26
N ASP A 462 -7.68 11.17 -22.88
CA ASP A 462 -8.39 12.15 -22.04
C ASP A 462 -7.78 12.10 -20.64
N THR A 463 -7.29 13.25 -20.16
CA THR A 463 -6.66 13.36 -18.83
C THR A 463 -7.68 13.47 -17.70
N THR A 464 -8.98 13.46 -18.01
CA THR A 464 -10.04 13.45 -17.00
C THR A 464 -10.07 12.09 -16.30
N CYS A 465 -9.68 12.05 -15.03
CA CYS A 465 -9.77 10.85 -14.20
C CYS A 465 -11.22 10.35 -14.13
N THR A 466 -11.40 9.07 -14.42
CA THR A 466 -12.71 8.39 -14.45
C THR A 466 -13.34 8.15 -13.08
N HIS A 467 -12.65 8.49 -11.98
CA HIS A 467 -13.21 8.49 -10.63
C HIS A 467 -14.13 9.70 -10.40
N LEU A 468 -13.56 10.88 -10.16
CA LEU A 468 -14.30 12.12 -9.83
C LEU A 468 -13.89 13.32 -10.71
N GLY A 469 -13.22 13.08 -11.84
CA GLY A 469 -12.99 14.10 -12.87
C GLY A 469 -11.83 15.08 -12.62
N CYS A 470 -10.88 14.72 -11.76
CA CYS A 470 -9.61 15.45 -11.65
C CYS A 470 -8.72 15.21 -12.87
N GLU A 471 -7.94 16.20 -13.27
CA GLU A 471 -6.94 16.00 -14.33
C GLU A 471 -5.76 15.19 -13.78
N VAL A 472 -5.49 14.03 -14.39
CA VAL A 472 -4.31 13.20 -14.08
C VAL A 472 -3.03 13.88 -14.53
N ARG A 473 -1.89 13.59 -13.88
CA ARG A 473 -0.58 14.13 -14.25
C ARG A 473 0.37 13.03 -14.71
N TRP A 474 1.25 13.37 -15.64
CA TRP A 474 2.31 12.46 -16.05
C TRP A 474 3.31 12.25 -14.92
N ASN A 475 3.52 10.98 -14.55
CA ASN A 475 4.55 10.53 -13.62
C ASN A 475 5.70 9.94 -14.44
N SER A 476 6.79 10.68 -14.51
CA SER A 476 7.98 10.34 -15.29
C SER A 476 8.81 9.21 -14.67
N GLY A 477 8.67 9.01 -13.36
CA GLY A 477 9.40 8.00 -12.58
C GLY A 477 8.98 6.57 -12.95
N GLU A 478 7.69 6.38 -13.19
CA GLU A 478 7.07 5.07 -13.44
C GLU A 478 6.30 4.99 -14.77
N ARG A 479 6.31 6.08 -15.56
CA ARG A 479 5.61 6.17 -16.85
C ARG A 479 4.11 5.88 -16.69
N SER A 480 3.47 6.64 -15.82
CA SER A 480 2.04 6.49 -15.51
C SER A 480 1.31 7.83 -15.49
N TRP A 481 -0.01 7.79 -15.46
CA TRP A 481 -0.87 8.94 -15.25
C TRP A 481 -1.48 8.87 -13.85
N ASP A 482 -1.14 9.84 -13.00
CA ASP A 482 -1.47 9.82 -11.58
C ASP A 482 -2.45 10.94 -11.23
N CYS A 483 -3.58 10.59 -10.63
CA CYS A 483 -4.60 11.53 -10.19
C CYS A 483 -4.17 12.24 -8.90
N PRO A 484 -4.05 13.59 -8.89
CA PRO A 484 -3.59 14.35 -7.73
C PRO A 484 -4.58 14.41 -6.56
N CYS A 485 -5.82 13.95 -6.76
CA CYS A 485 -6.90 14.07 -5.78
C CYS A 485 -6.96 12.83 -4.87
N HIS A 486 -7.33 11.68 -5.44
CA HIS A 486 -7.56 10.45 -4.68
C HIS A 486 -6.59 9.33 -5.06
N GLY A 487 -5.64 9.60 -5.95
CA GLY A 487 -4.51 8.70 -6.20
C GLY A 487 -4.80 7.55 -7.17
N SER A 488 -5.88 7.64 -7.96
CA SER A 488 -6.06 6.74 -9.10
C SER A 488 -4.87 6.83 -10.05
N ARG A 489 -4.43 5.69 -10.57
CA ARG A 489 -3.31 5.60 -11.50
C ARG A 489 -3.67 4.82 -12.72
N PHE A 490 -3.12 5.25 -13.85
CA PHE A 490 -3.34 4.64 -15.15
C PHE A 490 -2.01 4.42 -15.85
N ASP A 491 -1.91 3.36 -16.63
CA ASP A 491 -0.73 3.07 -17.43
C ASP A 491 -0.65 4.00 -18.65
N THR A 492 0.39 3.81 -19.47
CA THR A 492 0.60 4.60 -20.69
C THR A 492 -0.51 4.44 -21.74
N ASN A 493 -1.33 3.38 -21.65
CA ASN A 493 -2.46 3.10 -22.52
C ASN A 493 -3.80 3.58 -21.94
N GLY A 494 -3.81 4.08 -20.70
CA GLY A 494 -4.99 4.53 -19.99
C GLY A 494 -5.65 3.45 -19.13
N GLU A 495 -5.10 2.23 -19.07
CA GLU A 495 -5.65 1.14 -18.25
C GLU A 495 -5.40 1.41 -16.75
N VAL A 496 -6.33 0.99 -15.90
CA VAL A 496 -6.23 1.23 -14.45
C VAL A 496 -5.09 0.41 -13.85
N ILE A 497 -4.12 1.07 -13.22
CA ILE A 497 -3.09 0.46 -12.38
C ILE A 497 -3.58 0.36 -10.94
N GLU A 498 -4.16 1.45 -10.43
CA GLU A 498 -4.55 1.58 -9.03
C GLU A 498 -5.81 2.43 -8.90
N GLY A 499 -6.76 1.98 -8.06
CA GLY A 499 -8.02 2.68 -7.80
C GLY A 499 -7.85 4.01 -7.05
N PRO A 500 -8.94 4.76 -6.78
CA PRO A 500 -10.35 4.31 -6.84
C PRO A 500 -10.99 4.15 -8.21
N ALA A 501 -10.43 4.71 -9.28
CA ALA A 501 -10.99 4.54 -10.62
C ALA A 501 -11.14 3.05 -10.98
N VAL A 502 -12.29 2.67 -11.54
CA VAL A 502 -12.60 1.31 -12.00
C VAL A 502 -12.80 1.24 -13.52
N SER A 503 -12.45 2.30 -14.24
CA SER A 503 -12.58 2.38 -15.70
C SER A 503 -11.36 3.07 -16.29
N PRO A 504 -10.88 2.63 -17.46
CA PRO A 504 -9.71 3.21 -18.10
C PRO A 504 -9.96 4.66 -18.55
N LEU A 505 -8.89 5.43 -18.72
CA LEU A 505 -8.93 6.72 -19.41
C LEU A 505 -9.35 6.52 -20.87
N LYS A 506 -10.10 7.48 -21.39
CA LYS A 506 -10.59 7.41 -22.76
C LYS A 506 -9.46 7.71 -23.75
N LYS A 507 -9.23 6.82 -24.71
CA LYS A 507 -8.36 7.08 -25.87
C LYS A 507 -9.02 8.03 -26.87
N LEU A 508 -8.24 8.95 -27.42
CA LEU A 508 -8.69 10.04 -28.30
C LEU A 508 -8.27 9.87 -29.77
N ASN A 509 -7.34 8.97 -30.03
CA ASN A 509 -6.79 8.67 -31.35
C ASN A 509 -7.22 7.29 -31.91
N GLU A 510 -8.19 6.64 -31.26
CA GLU A 510 -8.90 5.45 -31.77
C GLU A 510 -10.17 5.83 -32.56
#